data_AF-A0A5J5GPV7-F1
#
_entry.id   AF-A0A5J5GPV7-F1
#
_cell.length_a   1.000
_cell.length_b   1.000
_cell.length_c   1.000
_cell.angle_alpha   90.00
_cell.angle_beta   90.00
_cell.angle_gamma   90.00
#
_symmetry.space_group_name_H-M   'P 1'
#
loop_
_entity.id
_entity.type
_entity.pdbx_description
1 polymer ?
#
loop_
_entity_poly.entity_id
_entity_poly.type
_entity_poly.pdbx_seq_one_letter_code
_entity_poly.pdbx_strand_id
1 'polypeptide(L)' 'MADQEPVSPGWRLLAGIYPFAAGAVAVNLYFASLIGSWIGLPVITPTAAAMAGLVFGWPAAWPFARHFARLMREADG' A
#
# COMPACT_ATOMS: atom_id res chain seq x y z
N MET A 1 2.27 25.71 -16.63
CA MET A 1 2.08 24.41 -15.94
C MET A 1 3.30 24.24 -15.06
N ALA A 2 3.27 24.88 -13.89
CA ALA A 2 4.46 25.07 -13.07
C ALA A 2 4.87 23.73 -12.42
N ASP A 3 6.06 23.24 -12.78
CA ASP A 3 7.08 22.66 -11.92
C ASP A 3 6.68 22.30 -10.48
N GLN A 4 5.74 21.36 -10.33
CA GLN A 4 5.46 20.69 -9.07
C GLN A 4 6.66 19.81 -8.72
N GLU A 5 7.64 20.38 -8.02
CA GLU A 5 8.76 19.67 -7.39
C GLU A 5 8.26 18.35 -6.78
N PRO A 6 8.88 17.20 -7.08
CA PRO A 6 8.41 15.91 -6.60
C PRO A 6 8.27 15.95 -5.09
N VAL A 7 7.04 15.89 -4.60
CA VAL A 7 6.75 15.86 -3.17
C VAL A 7 7.31 14.55 -2.63
N SER A 8 8.50 14.60 -2.02
CA SER A 8 9.07 13.45 -1.32
C SER A 8 8.26 13.25 -0.03
N PRO A 9 7.55 12.12 0.12
CA PRO A 9 6.84 11.87 1.36
C PRO A 9 7.85 11.78 2.50
N GLY A 10 7.62 12.54 3.57
CA GLY A 10 8.46 12.46 4.76
C GLY A 10 8.47 11.05 5.33
N TRP A 11 9.61 10.60 5.86
CA TRP A 11 9.77 9.26 6.43
C TRP A 11 8.72 8.92 7.50
N ARG A 12 8.27 9.93 8.26
CA ARG A 12 7.20 9.81 9.27
C ARG A 12 5.84 9.45 8.65
N LEU A 13 5.51 10.04 7.49
CA LEU A 13 4.26 9.77 6.78
C LEU A 13 4.28 8.36 6.19
N LEU A 14 5.40 7.96 5.58
CA LEU A 14 5.61 6.60 5.09
C LEU A 14 5.50 5.57 6.23
N ALA A 15 6.17 5.79 7.35
CA ALA A 15 6.11 4.90 8.51
C ALA A 15 4.69 4.79 9.10
N GLY A 16 3.93 5.89 9.12
CA GLY A 16 2.54 5.89 9.57
C GLY A 16 1.58 5.15 8.63
N ILE A 17 1.77 5.26 7.32
CA ILE A 17 0.93 4.61 6.30
C ILE A 17 1.30 3.14 6.10
N TYR A 18 2.58 2.79 6.26
CA TYR A 18 3.10 1.46 6.00
C TYR A 18 2.30 0.31 6.64
N PRO A 19 1.93 0.31 7.95
CA PRO A 19 1.16 -0.79 8.52
C PRO A 19 -0.23 -0.94 7.88
N PHE A 20 -0.86 0.17 7.47
CA PHE A 20 -2.14 0.13 6.75
C PHE A 20 -1.97 -0.40 5.33
N ALA A 21 -0.94 0.04 4.61
CA ALA A 21 -0.65 -0.44 3.26
C ALA A 21 -0.31 -1.94 3.28
N ALA A 22 0.52 -2.39 4.23
CA ALA A 22 0.87 -3.80 4.40
C ALA A 22 -0.34 -4.66 4.75
N GLY A 23 -1.20 -4.19 5.67
CA GLY A 23 -2.44 -4.86 6.02
C GLY A 23 -3.40 -4.96 4.85
N ALA A 24 -3.60 -3.86 4.11
CA ALA A 24 -4.45 -3.82 2.92
C ALA A 24 -3.96 -4.83 1.86
N VAL A 25 -2.66 -4.89 1.59
CA VAL A 25 -2.11 -5.86 0.65
C VAL A 25 -2.29 -7.29 1.15
N ALA A 26 -2.00 -7.58 2.42
CA ALA A 26 -2.16 -8.92 2.98
C ALA A 26 -3.60 -9.45 2.84
N VAL A 27 -4.58 -8.64 3.27
CA VAL A 27 -6.00 -9.01 3.24
C VAL A 27 -6.48 -9.20 1.80
N ASN A 28 -6.11 -8.27 0.90
CA ASN A 28 -6.49 -8.36 -0.51
C ASN A 28 -5.86 -9.56 -1.22
N LEU A 29 -4.61 -9.91 -0.91
CA LEU A 29 -3.96 -11.11 -1.47
C LEU A 29 -4.67 -12.38 -1.03
N TYR A 30 -5.02 -12.47 0.26
CA TYR A 30 -5.74 -13.62 0.79
C TYR A 30 -7.12 -13.75 0.12
N PHE A 31 -7.91 -12.68 0.07
CA PHE A 31 -9.20 -12.67 -0.61
C PHE A 31 -9.10 -12.96 -2.11
N ALA A 32 -8.10 -12.42 -2.80
CA ALA A 32 -7.84 -12.74 -4.19
C ALA A 32 -7.57 -14.25 -4.39
N SER A 33 -6.87 -14.89 -3.45
CA SER A 33 -6.65 -16.34 -3.50
C SER A 33 -7.93 -17.15 -3.26
N LEU A 34 -8.85 -16.67 -2.42
CA LEU A 34 -10.16 -17.31 -2.23
C LEU A 34 -11.04 -17.20 -3.48
N ILE A 35 -11.01 -16.05 -4.16
CA ILE A 35 -11.74 -15.88 -5.43
C ILE A 35 -11.09 -16.74 -6.52
N GLY A 36 -9.76 -16.74 -6.58
CA GLY A 36 -9.02 -17.58 -7.51
C GLY A 36 -9.31 -19.08 -7.34
N SER A 37 -9.63 -19.52 -6.12
CA SER A 37 -9.98 -20.91 -5.88
C SER A 37 -11.24 -21.35 -6.63
N TRP A 38 -12.11 -20.42 -7.05
CA TRP A 38 -13.28 -20.73 -7.88
C TRP A 38 -12.92 -21.19 -9.30
N ILE A 39 -11.74 -20.80 -9.79
CA ILE A 39 -11.20 -21.22 -11.08
C ILE A 39 -10.06 -22.26 -10.93
N GLY A 40 -9.92 -22.85 -9.75
CA GLY A 40 -8.95 -23.92 -9.47
C GLY A 40 -7.54 -23.43 -9.09
N LEU A 41 -7.34 -22.14 -8.79
CA LEU A 41 -6.06 -21.65 -8.27
C LEU A 41 -5.84 -22.07 -6.81
N PRO A 42 -4.58 -22.22 -6.38
CA PRO A 42 -4.27 -22.55 -4.99
C PRO A 42 -4.62 -21.39 -4.05
N VAL A 43 -5.16 -21.74 -2.87
CA VAL A 43 -5.41 -20.79 -1.79
C VAL A 43 -4.12 -20.51 -1.04
N ILE A 44 -3.80 -19.23 -0.86
CA ILE A 44 -2.59 -18.81 -0.15
C ILE A 44 -2.87 -18.88 1.36
N THR A 45 -1.91 -19.36 2.16
CA THR A 45 -2.11 -19.42 3.61
C THR A 45 -2.16 -18.00 4.21
N PRO A 46 -2.87 -17.80 5.34
CA PRO A 46 -2.93 -16.49 6.00
C PRO A 46 -1.54 -15.95 6.37
N THR A 47 -0.63 -16.83 6.77
CA THR A 47 0.75 -16.47 7.09
C THR A 47 1.53 -16.01 5.87
N ALA A 48 1.38 -16.70 4.73
CA ALA A 48 2.02 -16.30 3.47
C ALA A 48 1.44 -14.98 2.95
N ALA A 49 0.13 -14.77 3.06
CA ALA A 49 -0.51 -13.50 2.71
C ALA A 49 -0.02 -12.33 3.59
N ALA A 50 0.17 -12.56 4.90
CA ALA A 50 0.74 -11.56 5.81
C ALA A 50 2.20 -11.22 5.45
N MET A 51 3.04 -12.22 5.19
CA MET A 51 4.43 -12.02 4.77
C MET A 51 4.51 -11.26 3.44
N ALA A 52 3.68 -11.63 2.47
CA ALA A 52 3.56 -10.92 1.21
C ALA A 52 3.10 -9.47 1.43
N GLY A 53 2.13 -9.24 2.31
CA GLY A 53 1.70 -7.89 2.69
C GLY A 53 2.80 -7.03 3.30
N LEU A 54 3.69 -7.60 4.13
CA LEU A 54 4.84 -6.87 4.67
C LEU A 54 5.82 -6.44 3.56
N VAL A 55 6.11 -7.34 2.61
CA VAL A 55 7.05 -7.07 1.51
C VAL A 55 6.45 -6.08 0.50
N PHE A 56 5.23 -6.37 0.02
CA PHE A 56 4.55 -5.59 -1.00
C PHE A 56 3.83 -4.34 -0.44
N GLY A 57 3.69 -4.24 0.87
CA GLY A 57 3.18 -3.05 1.56
C GLY A 57 4.08 -1.83 1.37
N TRP A 58 5.40 -2.05 1.22
CA TRP A 58 6.35 -0.96 0.97
C TRP A 58 6.14 -0.27 -0.40
N PRO A 59 6.14 -1.00 -1.53
CA PRO A 59 5.83 -0.39 -2.83
C PRO A 59 4.39 0.12 -2.90
N ALA A 60 3.44 -0.49 -2.19
CA ALA A 60 2.06 0.00 -2.12
C ALA A 60 1.92 1.30 -1.31
N ALA A 61 2.73 1.50 -0.26
CA ALA A 61 2.67 2.70 0.59
C ALA A 61 3.16 3.96 -0.13
N TRP A 62 4.10 3.84 -1.06
CA TRP A 62 4.72 4.97 -1.77
C TRP A 62 3.73 5.87 -2.53
N PRO A 63 2.85 5.37 -3.42
CA PRO A 63 1.89 6.20 -4.14
C PRO A 63 0.90 6.89 -3.19
N PHE A 64 0.45 6.19 -2.13
CA PHE A 64 -0.42 6.78 -1.11
C PHE A 64 0.28 7.90 -0.34
N ALA A 65 1.50 7.67 0.14
CA ALA A 65 2.27 8.67 0.86
C ALA A 65 2.52 9.92 -0.01
N ARG A 66 2.80 9.75 -1.29
CA ARG A 66 2.93 10.85 -2.25
C ARG A 66 1.61 11.61 -2.42
N HIS A 67 0.49 10.89 -2.51
CA HIS A 67 -0.84 11.50 -2.62
C HIS A 67 -1.18 12.33 -1.37
N PHE A 68 -0.98 11.78 -0.17
CA PHE A 68 -1.19 12.51 1.08
C PHE A 68 -0.27 13.72 1.21
N ALA A 69 1.00 13.60 0.83
CA ALA A 69 1.93 14.72 0.88
C ALA A 69 1.52 15.87 -0.06
N ARG A 70 0.89 15.56 -1.21
CA ARG A 70 0.29 16.56 -2.08
C ARG A 70 -0.91 17.25 -1.43
N LEU A 71 -1.81 16.48 -0.82
CA LEU A 71 -2.98 17.03 -0.11
C LEU A 71 -2.58 17.93 1.06
N MET A 72 -1.55 17.56 1.83
CA MET A 72 -1.04 18.38 2.93
C MET A 72 -0.51 19.72 2.42
N ARG A 73 0.26 19.71 1.31
CA ARG A 73 0.75 20.96 0.67
C ARG A 73 -0.37 21.84 0.15
N GLU A 74 -1.45 21.26 -0.37
CA GLU A 74 -2.62 22.00 -0.85
C GLU A 74 -3.46 22.58 0.29
N ALA A 75 -3.43 21.97 1.48
CA ALA A 75 -4.12 22.47 2.67
C ALA A 75 -3.33 23.57 3.41
N ASP A 76 -2.00 23.51 3.36
CA ASP A 76 -1.11 24.49 4.01
C ASP A 76 -0.86 25.76 3.17
N GLY A 77 -1.25 25.77 1.89
CA GLY A 77 -1.09 26.88 0.95
C GLY A 77 -2.39 27.66 0.71
#